data_AF-C8W296-F1
#
_entry.id   AF-C8W296-F1
#
_cell.length_a   1.000
_cell.length_b   1.000
_cell.length_c   1.000
_cell.angle_alpha   90.00
_cell.angle_beta   90.00
_cell.angle_gamma   90.00
#
_symmetry.space_group_name_H-M   'P 1'
#
loop_
_entity.id
_entity.type
_entity.pdbx_description
1 polymer ?
#
loop_
_entity_poly.entity_id
_entity_poly.type
_entity_poly.pdbx_seq_one_letter_code
_entity_poly.pdbx_strand_id
1 'polypeptide(L)'
;MIKKVKLVTCIIISLVILGYTFYKWLANEHIGKNELFSITFILSTLFSTLTWSPTRQEGITEDEELGRYIILRSTKISYFVLVFSILIIFIIEELVFKIENMALLLVLCLSLIILPCTEYLIAKKYR
;
A
#
# COMPACT_ATOMS: atom_id res chain seq x y z
N MET A 1 0.00 -9.10 -23.71
CA MET A 1 -0.42 -7.70 -24.00
C MET A 1 -1.31 -7.12 -22.91
N ILE A 2 -2.39 -7.81 -22.50
CA ILE A 2 -3.36 -7.36 -21.47
C ILE A 2 -2.70 -7.01 -20.11
N LYS A 3 -1.74 -7.81 -19.63
CA LYS A 3 -1.05 -7.56 -18.34
C LYS A 3 -0.19 -6.28 -18.33
N LYS A 4 0.41 -5.91 -19.47
CA LYS A 4 1.20 -4.67 -19.63
C LYS A 4 0.28 -3.44 -19.62
N VAL A 5 -0.86 -3.53 -20.29
CA VAL A 5 -1.89 -2.47 -20.28
C VAL A 5 -2.41 -2.27 -18.86
N LYS A 6 -2.72 -3.34 -18.13
CA LYS A 6 -3.18 -3.25 -16.72
C LYS A 6 -2.17 -2.52 -15.82
N LEU A 7 -0.88 -2.81 -15.95
CA LEU A 7 0.17 -2.15 -15.17
C LEU A 7 0.27 -0.65 -15.51
N VAL A 8 0.33 -0.31 -16.80
CA VAL A 8 0.42 1.09 -17.25
C VAL A 8 -0.81 1.89 -16.83
N THR A 9 -2.01 1.32 -16.98
CA THR A 9 -3.26 1.96 -16.53
C THR A 9 -3.26 2.18 -15.01
N CYS A 10 -2.79 1.21 -14.22
CA CYS A 10 -2.71 1.33 -12.77
C CYS A 10 -1.73 2.43 -12.34
N ILE A 11 -0.57 2.55 -13.01
CA ILE A 11 0.40 3.63 -12.78
C ILE A 11 -0.21 5.00 -13.10
N ILE A 12 -0.89 5.13 -14.25
CA ILE A 12 -1.51 6.39 -14.66
C ILE A 12 -2.59 6.82 -13.65
N ILE A 13 -3.48 5.90 -13.26
CA ILE A 13 -4.52 6.17 -12.26
C ILE A 13 -3.88 6.58 -10.93
N SER A 14 -2.80 5.91 -10.52
CA SER A 14 -2.08 6.28 -9.30
C SER A 14 -1.47 7.66 -9.37
N LEU A 15 -0.91 8.05 -10.51
CA LEU A 15 -0.31 9.38 -10.70
C LEU A 15 -1.37 10.48 -10.63
N VAL A 16 -2.53 10.25 -11.26
CA VAL A 16 -3.65 11.21 -11.25
C VAL A 16 -4.17 11.43 -9.84
N ILE A 17 -4.35 10.34 -9.07
CA ILE A 17 -4.97 10.44 -7.75
C ILE A 17 -3.99 10.99 -6.71
N LEU A 18 -2.72 10.59 -6.75
CA LEU A 18 -1.68 11.23 -5.94
C LEU A 18 -1.52 12.71 -6.30
N GLY A 19 -1.53 13.05 -7.59
CA GLY A 19 -1.44 14.43 -8.06
C GLY A 19 -2.62 15.28 -7.60
N TYR A 20 -3.84 14.75 -7.66
CA TYR A 20 -5.05 15.43 -7.19
C TYR A 20 -5.03 15.68 -5.68
N THR A 21 -4.63 14.68 -4.88
CA THR A 21 -4.49 14.88 -3.42
C THR A 21 -3.38 15.87 -3.09
N PHE A 22 -2.24 15.81 -3.79
CA PHE A 22 -1.14 16.74 -3.57
C PHE A 22 -1.53 18.18 -3.93
N TYR A 23 -2.30 18.37 -5.01
CA TYR A 23 -2.87 19.66 -5.38
C TYR A 23 -3.81 20.19 -4.29
N LYS A 24 -4.74 19.36 -3.78
CA LYS A 24 -5.63 19.72 -2.67
C LYS A 24 -4.86 20.12 -1.41
N TRP A 25 -3.78 19.40 -1.10
CA TRP A 25 -2.92 19.71 0.03
C TRP A 25 -2.26 21.09 -0.11
N LEU A 26 -1.73 21.42 -1.31
CA LEU A 26 -1.17 22.74 -1.60
C LEU A 26 -2.23 23.86 -1.58
N ALA A 27 -3.46 23.55 -1.99
CA ALA A 27 -4.57 24.47 -1.97
C ALA A 27 -5.15 24.72 -0.56
N ASN A 28 -4.58 24.12 0.49
CA ASN A 28 -5.11 24.14 1.86
C ASN A 28 -6.56 23.65 1.96
N GLU A 29 -7.02 22.85 0.99
CA GLU A 29 -8.32 22.22 1.06
C GLU A 29 -8.29 21.08 2.08
N HIS A 30 -9.40 20.90 2.81
CA HIS A 30 -9.51 19.80 3.77
C HIS A 30 -9.43 18.46 3.06
N ILE A 31 -8.41 17.67 3.41
CA ILE A 31 -8.29 16.27 2.98
C ILE A 31 -9.33 15.46 3.74
N GLY A 32 -10.34 14.98 3.01
CA GLY A 32 -11.40 14.16 3.56
C GLY A 32 -11.00 12.70 3.75
N LYS A 33 -11.93 11.93 4.33
CA LYS A 33 -11.79 10.48 4.51
C LYS A 33 -11.71 9.75 3.16
N ASN A 34 -12.44 10.23 2.15
CA ASN A 34 -12.51 9.61 0.82
C ASN A 34 -11.17 9.63 0.09
N GLU A 35 -10.43 10.74 0.18
CA GLU A 35 -9.12 10.89 -0.42
C GLU A 35 -8.10 9.91 0.21
N LEU A 36 -8.11 9.79 1.55
CA LEU A 36 -7.24 8.85 2.27
C LEU A 36 -7.51 7.39 1.86
N PHE A 37 -8.78 6.99 1.77
CA PHE A 37 -9.16 5.66 1.31
C PHE A 37 -8.74 5.41 -0.13
N SER A 38 -8.98 6.39 -1.01
CA SER A 38 -8.68 6.27 -2.44
C SER A 38 -7.18 6.04 -2.66
N ILE A 39 -6.34 6.88 -2.03
CA ILE A 39 -4.88 6.75 -2.11
C ILE A 39 -4.43 5.39 -1.59
N THR A 40 -4.95 4.96 -0.44
CA THR A 40 -4.57 3.68 0.16
C THR A 40 -4.88 2.51 -0.79
N PHE A 41 -6.09 2.48 -1.33
CA PHE A 41 -6.52 1.40 -2.23
C PHE A 41 -5.68 1.33 -3.50
N ILE A 42 -5.38 2.50 -4.08
CA ILE A 42 -4.57 2.61 -5.28
C ILE A 42 -3.13 2.21 -5.02
N LEU A 43 -2.55 2.63 -3.90
CA LEU A 43 -1.18 2.30 -3.57
C LEU A 43 -1.03 0.80 -3.27
N SER A 44 -2.01 0.22 -2.56
CA SER A 44 -2.11 -1.22 -2.31
C SER A 44 -2.16 -2.02 -3.63
N THR A 45 -3.04 -1.63 -4.55
CA THR A 45 -3.16 -2.28 -5.87
C THR A 45 -1.93 -2.05 -6.76
N LEU A 46 -1.29 -0.88 -6.68
CA LEU A 46 -0.05 -0.60 -7.39
C LEU A 46 1.10 -1.49 -6.90
N PHE A 47 1.32 -1.59 -5.59
CA PHE A 47 2.38 -2.44 -5.04
C PHE A 47 2.14 -3.92 -5.34
N SER A 48 0.90 -4.39 -5.21
CA SER A 48 0.53 -5.76 -5.56
C SER A 48 0.81 -6.05 -7.05
N THR A 49 0.39 -5.15 -7.95
CA THR A 49 0.63 -5.33 -9.38
C THR A 49 2.11 -5.22 -9.76
N LEU A 50 2.90 -4.36 -9.11
CA LEU A 50 4.35 -4.26 -9.33
C LEU A 50 5.10 -5.53 -8.91
N THR A 51 4.67 -6.15 -7.81
CA THR A 51 5.26 -7.38 -7.28
C THR A 51 5.01 -8.54 -8.23
N TRP A 52 3.73 -8.81 -8.51
CA TRP A 52 3.29 -10.05 -9.15
C TRP A 52 3.16 -9.96 -10.68
N SER A 53 3.37 -8.79 -11.29
CA SER A 53 3.32 -8.68 -12.75
C SER A 53 4.53 -9.37 -13.41
N PRO A 54 4.32 -10.39 -14.27
CA PRO A 54 5.36 -11.27 -14.83
C PRO A 54 6.12 -10.62 -16.00
N THR A 55 6.34 -9.31 -15.96
CA THR A 55 6.82 -8.54 -17.13
C THR A 55 8.35 -8.57 -17.27
N ARG A 56 9.08 -9.10 -16.29
CA ARG A 56 10.52 -9.38 -16.40
C ARG A 56 10.69 -10.88 -16.64
N GLN A 57 11.60 -11.24 -17.54
CA GLN A 57 11.73 -12.55 -18.22
C GLN A 57 11.88 -13.79 -17.32
N GLU A 58 11.96 -13.62 -16.00
CA GLU A 58 12.02 -14.66 -14.96
C GLU A 58 11.02 -14.29 -13.84
N GLY A 59 9.75 -14.15 -14.22
CA GLY A 59 8.74 -13.63 -13.32
C GLY A 59 8.36 -14.63 -12.24
N ILE A 60 8.93 -14.48 -11.03
CA ILE A 60 8.52 -15.19 -9.82
C ILE A 60 6.99 -15.17 -9.74
N THR A 61 6.37 -16.34 -9.92
CA THR A 61 4.92 -16.49 -9.77
C THR A 61 4.59 -16.82 -8.32
N GLU A 62 3.37 -16.48 -7.88
CA GLU A 62 2.89 -16.78 -6.52
C GLU A 62 2.97 -18.28 -6.20
N ASP A 63 2.82 -19.13 -7.22
CA ASP A 63 2.73 -20.58 -7.09
C ASP A 63 4.09 -21.29 -6.96
N GLU A 64 5.17 -20.64 -7.41
CA GLU A 64 6.55 -21.14 -7.29
C GLU A 64 7.03 -21.13 -5.84
N GLU A 65 7.98 -22.02 -5.51
CA GLU A 65 8.54 -22.11 -4.15
C GLU A 65 9.09 -20.76 -3.65
N LEU A 66 9.74 -20.01 -4.54
CA LEU A 66 10.28 -18.68 -4.22
C LEU A 66 9.16 -17.65 -3.97
N GLY A 67 8.07 -17.70 -4.74
CA GLY A 67 6.89 -16.85 -4.54
C GLY A 67 6.20 -17.11 -3.20
N ARG A 68 5.98 -18.40 -2.86
CA ARG A 68 5.43 -18.80 -1.56
C ARG A 68 6.33 -18.36 -0.40
N TYR A 69 7.65 -18.50 -0.57
CA TYR A 69 8.61 -18.03 0.43
C TYR A 69 8.52 -16.51 0.65
N ILE A 70 8.38 -15.72 -0.42
CA ILE A 70 8.19 -14.27 -0.34
C ILE A 70 6.91 -13.94 0.41
N ILE A 71 5.78 -14.59 0.11
CA ILE A 71 4.47 -14.37 0.77
C ILE A 71 4.54 -14.69 2.26
N LEU A 72 5.13 -15.83 2.63
CA LEU A 72 5.23 -16.24 4.04
C LEU A 72 6.10 -15.25 4.82
N ARG A 73 7.22 -14.83 4.23
CA ARG A 73 8.15 -13.90 4.87
C ARG A 73 7.57 -12.49 4.94
N SER A 74 6.91 -12.02 3.88
CA SER A 74 6.25 -10.71 3.83
C SER A 74 5.14 -10.64 4.86
N THR A 75 4.30 -11.66 4.96
CA THR A 75 3.18 -11.73 5.91
C THR A 75 3.67 -11.63 7.36
N LYS A 76 4.76 -12.32 7.70
CA LYS A 76 5.35 -12.24 9.05
C LYS A 76 5.87 -10.84 9.35
N ILE A 77 6.58 -10.22 8.40
CA ILE A 77 7.14 -8.87 8.59
C ILE A 77 6.02 -7.84 8.64
N SER A 78 5.06 -7.90 7.73
CA SER A 78 3.92 -6.98 7.67
C SER A 78 3.08 -7.04 8.93
N TYR A 79 2.92 -8.22 9.53
CA TYR A 79 2.24 -8.38 10.82
C TYR A 79 2.93 -7.57 11.92
N PHE A 80 4.25 -7.74 12.10
CA PHE A 80 4.98 -6.99 13.12
C PHE A 80 4.98 -5.49 12.86
N VAL A 81 5.13 -5.07 11.61
CA VAL A 81 5.06 -3.65 11.22
C VAL A 81 3.67 -3.09 11.55
N LEU A 82 2.59 -3.80 11.20
CA LEU A 82 1.22 -3.37 11.48
C LEU A 82 0.97 -3.26 12.98
N VAL A 83 1.35 -4.26 13.77
CA VAL A 83 1.20 -4.24 15.23
C VAL A 83 1.94 -3.04 15.84
N PHE A 84 3.17 -2.78 15.39
CA PHE A 84 3.93 -1.64 15.86
C PHE A 84 3.30 -0.30 15.45
N SER A 85 2.80 -0.20 14.21
CA SER A 85 2.08 1.00 13.75
C SER A 85 0.80 1.25 14.55
N ILE A 86 0.03 0.20 14.89
CA ILE A 86 -1.16 0.31 15.74
C ILE A 86 -0.79 0.85 17.11
N LEU A 87 0.30 0.35 17.71
CA LEU A 87 0.76 0.81 19.03
C LEU A 87 1.14 2.30 18.99
N ILE A 88 1.87 2.73 17.95
CA ILE A 88 2.21 4.15 17.75
C ILE A 88 0.93 5.00 17.60
N ILE A 89 -0.01 4.57 16.75
CA ILE A 89 -1.26 5.31 16.53
C ILE A 89 -2.05 5.42 17.82
N PHE A 90 -2.12 4.35 18.61
CA PHE A 90 -2.80 4.32 19.90
C PHE A 90 -2.20 5.34 20.87
N ILE A 91 -0.87 5.45 20.95
CA ILE A 91 -0.21 6.48 21.78
C ILE A 91 -0.52 7.90 21.27
N ILE A 92 -0.51 8.10 19.95
CA ILE A 92 -0.78 9.42 19.35
C ILE A 92 -2.26 9.79 19.49
N GLU A 93 -3.18 8.81 19.49
CA GLU A 93 -4.61 9.00 19.71
C GLU A 93 -4.88 9.76 21.00
N GLU A 94 -4.27 9.31 22.10
CA GLU A 94 -4.40 9.93 23.42
C GLU A 94 -3.86 11.37 23.47
N LEU A 95 -2.90 11.72 22.59
CA LEU A 95 -2.18 12.99 22.62
C LEU A 95 -2.70 14.05 21.63
N VAL A 96 -3.23 13.64 20.46
CA VAL A 96 -3.40 14.56 19.31
C VAL A 96 -4.78 14.50 18.67
N PHE A 97 -5.42 13.33 18.63
CA PHE A 97 -6.63 13.16 17.82
C PHE A 97 -7.88 13.65 18.56
N LYS A 98 -8.26 14.90 18.32
CA LYS A 98 -9.55 15.50 18.75
C LYS A 98 -10.74 15.13 17.84
N ILE A 99 -10.50 14.38 16.76
CA ILE A 99 -11.51 14.02 15.76
C ILE A 99 -11.86 12.54 15.94
N GLU A 100 -13.14 12.25 16.16
CA GLU A 100 -13.64 10.88 16.33
C GLU A 100 -13.27 9.99 15.13
N ASN A 101 -12.76 8.79 15.43
CA ASN A 101 -12.48 7.71 14.49
C ASN A 101 -11.34 7.95 13.47
N MET A 102 -10.52 8.98 13.62
CA MET A 102 -9.34 9.20 12.75
C MET A 102 -8.26 8.14 12.95
N ALA A 103 -7.99 7.72 14.19
CA ALA A 103 -7.04 6.67 14.50
C ALA A 103 -7.46 5.34 13.84
N LEU A 104 -8.73 4.97 13.96
CA LEU A 104 -9.29 3.76 13.34
C LEU A 104 -9.16 3.79 11.82
N LEU A 105 -9.44 4.94 11.19
CA LEU A 105 -9.27 5.14 9.76
C LEU A 105 -7.82 4.92 9.32
N LEU A 106 -6.85 5.47 10.05
CA LEU A 106 -5.43 5.30 9.75
C LEU A 106 -4.99 3.84 9.88
N VAL A 107 -5.41 3.16 10.95
CA VAL A 107 -5.11 1.73 11.16
C VAL A 107 -5.68 0.88 10.01
N LEU A 108 -6.92 1.15 9.60
CA LEU A 108 -7.54 0.46 8.48
C LEU A 108 -6.75 0.69 7.19
N CYS A 109 -6.37 1.94 6.90
CA CYS A 109 -5.56 2.25 5.73
C CYS A 109 -4.20 1.53 5.75
N LEU A 110 -3.52 1.52 6.90
CA LEU A 110 -2.24 0.84 7.06
C LEU A 110 -2.36 -0.67 6.85
N SER A 111 -3.42 -1.30 7.35
CA SER A 111 -3.65 -2.74 7.18
C SER A 111 -3.71 -3.17 5.71
N LEU A 112 -4.24 -2.30 4.83
CA LEU A 112 -4.40 -2.58 3.41
C LEU A 112 -3.11 -2.37 2.61
N ILE A 113 -2.21 -1.51 3.08
CA ILE A 113 -1.01 -1.11 2.33
C ILE A 113 0.26 -1.82 2.79
N ILE A 114 0.38 -2.17 4.08
CA ILE A 114 1.63 -2.71 4.63
C ILE A 114 2.00 -4.04 3.98
N LEU A 115 1.04 -4.96 3.79
CA LEU A 115 1.31 -6.26 3.17
C LEU A 115 1.84 -6.13 1.73
N PRO A 116 1.12 -5.51 0.77
CA PRO A 116 1.60 -5.41 -0.61
C PRO A 116 2.87 -4.57 -0.72
N CYS A 117 3.06 -3.57 0.15
CA CYS A 117 4.31 -2.82 0.22
C CYS A 117 5.49 -3.72 0.66
N THR A 118 5.29 -4.54 1.70
CA THR A 118 6.31 -5.46 2.20
C THR A 118 6.65 -6.55 1.18
N GLU A 119 5.64 -7.09 0.49
CA GLU A 119 5.83 -8.02 -0.63
C GLU A 119 6.70 -7.41 -1.73
N TYR A 120 6.41 -6.17 -2.13
CA TYR A 120 7.19 -5.46 -3.14
C TYR A 120 8.65 -5.28 -2.73
N LEU A 121 8.90 -4.86 -1.49
CA LEU A 121 10.26 -4.67 -0.97
C LEU A 121 11.06 -5.98 -0.92
N ILE A 122 10.43 -7.08 -0.51
CA ILE A 122 11.07 -8.39 -0.43
C ILE A 122 11.29 -8.97 -1.82
N ALA A 123 10.30 -8.91 -2.70
CA ALA A 123 10.42 -9.40 -4.08
C ALA A 123 11.52 -8.66 -4.86
N LYS A 124 11.70 -7.36 -4.62
CA LYS A 124 12.80 -6.57 -5.20
C LYS A 124 14.19 -7.07 -4.77
N LYS A 125 14.32 -7.76 -3.65
CA LYS A 125 15.60 -8.33 -3.18
C LYS A 125 15.98 -9.63 -3.90
N TYR A 126 15.00 -10.35 -4.45
CA TYR A 126 15.19 -11.64 -5.14
C TYR A 126 15.14 -11.51 -6.67
N ARG A 127 14.89 -10.29 -7.19
CA ARG A 127 14.98 -9.91 -8.61
C ARG A 127 16.24 -9.09 -8.85
#